data_AF-A0A3B5ACS7-F1
#
_entry.id   AF-A0A3B5ACS7-F1
#
_cell.length_a   1.000
_cell.length_b   1.000
_cell.length_c   1.000
_cell.angle_alpha   90.00
_cell.angle_beta   90.00
_cell.angle_gamma   90.00
#
_symmetry.space_group_name_H-M   'P 1'
#
loop_
_entity.id
_entity.type
_entity.pdbx_description
1 polymer ?
#
loop_
_entity_poly.entity_id
_entity_poly.type
_entity_poly.pdbx_seq_one_letter_code
_entity_poly.pdbx_strand_id
1 'polypeptide(L)'
;MWRFLLVAAFIVPTATKLVDSVSDCAEFLLQRSPPRIPGILQGGTVQNQNRYEVICQTLRDQKRYVTLYDTENRIPVFSAYKYKGEQDKEEPKTKWKIEPELEERNTNNMREDQYIYQASNKDYKTDARYTRGHLFPVSHAFDRNDKSSTFTLTNIVPQVISFNDGSWQKVESCTKCVLQKYCISNNGDPEGFVVTGARPSTSNTLNNRVNIPSMLWTAFCCYSRNTNRWLASAHWGDNIAEYESKYLQTKTLAQLHQELSSVGSRFEAFPGRQCPLHTTVAEFYPEMDSQCQCPPQASTTTAPPTTTTTSTNTTAPATSKPQNTTIPPTTTATVNTDTTNTSSTPTTTTTATSTTTKKNKRNREEDDDSGPRVKVDDTTVSNFFLKLLGLLLGIDILDDVLDGIQSIDPKVPSASSTTSIPTAINPQPTTT
;
A
#
# COMPACT_ATOMS: atom_id res chain seq x y z
N MET A 1 -34.45 -25.11 -39.46
CA MET A 1 -34.05 -25.02 -38.04
C MET A 1 -32.71 -24.30 -37.96
N TRP A 2 -32.70 -23.00 -37.64
CA TRP A 2 -31.44 -22.27 -37.42
C TRP A 2 -31.13 -22.33 -35.92
N ARG A 3 -30.00 -22.95 -35.54
CA ARG A 3 -29.55 -22.95 -34.14
C ARG A 3 -28.81 -21.64 -33.87
N PHE A 4 -29.36 -20.81 -32.99
CA PHE A 4 -28.62 -19.70 -32.41
C PHE A 4 -27.51 -20.26 -31.52
N LEU A 5 -26.25 -19.96 -31.87
CA LEU A 5 -25.12 -20.12 -30.98
C LEU A 5 -25.18 -19.01 -29.94
N LEU A 6 -25.67 -19.34 -28.74
CA LEU A 6 -25.49 -18.49 -27.57
C LEU A 6 -23.99 -18.48 -27.23
N VAL A 7 -23.28 -17.48 -27.75
CA VAL A 7 -21.96 -17.12 -27.24
C VAL A 7 -22.17 -16.54 -25.86
N ALA A 8 -22.06 -17.39 -24.84
CA ALA A 8 -21.96 -16.94 -23.46
C ALA A 8 -20.69 -16.10 -23.35
N ALA A 9 -20.88 -14.77 -23.28
CA ALA A 9 -19.83 -13.86 -22.89
C ALA A 9 -19.50 -14.15 -21.42
N PHE A 10 -18.55 -15.07 -21.20
CA PHE A 10 -17.92 -15.22 -19.91
C PHE A 10 -17.27 -13.89 -19.59
N ILE A 11 -17.88 -13.13 -18.68
CA ILE A 11 -17.22 -12.07 -17.94
C ILE A 11 -16.15 -12.79 -17.13
N VAL A 12 -14.94 -12.90 -17.69
CA VAL A 12 -13.79 -13.44 -16.97
C VAL A 12 -13.61 -12.52 -15.76
N PRO A 13 -13.70 -13.02 -14.52
CA PRO A 13 -13.37 -12.22 -13.36
C PRO A 13 -11.94 -11.74 -13.52
N THR A 14 -11.68 -10.45 -13.31
CA THR A 14 -10.32 -9.90 -13.39
C THR A 14 -9.50 -10.47 -12.25
N ALA A 15 -8.90 -11.64 -12.47
CA ALA A 15 -8.19 -12.39 -11.45
C ALA A 15 -6.83 -11.76 -11.18
N THR A 16 -6.56 -11.45 -9.92
CA THR A 16 -5.23 -11.06 -9.47
C THR A 16 -4.37 -12.32 -9.38
N LYS A 17 -3.22 -12.33 -10.07
CA LYS A 17 -2.35 -13.51 -10.05
C LYS A 17 -1.58 -13.58 -8.73
N LEU A 18 -2.05 -14.45 -7.83
CA LEU A 18 -1.23 -15.02 -6.75
C LEU A 18 -0.09 -15.84 -7.38
N VAL A 19 1.14 -15.67 -6.90
CA VAL A 19 2.33 -16.33 -7.45
C VAL A 19 3.25 -16.88 -6.36
N ASP A 20 4.00 -17.94 -6.68
CA ASP A 20 4.89 -18.58 -5.71
C ASP A 20 6.19 -17.80 -5.45
N SER A 21 6.54 -16.85 -6.33
CA SER A 21 7.75 -16.03 -6.21
C SER A 21 7.54 -14.60 -6.70
N VAL A 22 8.16 -13.64 -6.00
CA VAL A 22 8.26 -12.23 -6.39
C VAL A 22 8.89 -12.05 -7.79
N SER A 23 9.67 -13.03 -8.24
CA SER A 23 10.26 -13.07 -9.59
C SER A 23 9.24 -13.12 -10.73
N ASP A 24 8.02 -13.62 -10.50
CA ASP A 24 6.94 -13.63 -11.50
C ASP A 24 6.39 -12.21 -11.79
N CYS A 25 6.62 -11.25 -10.89
CA CYS A 25 6.27 -9.85 -11.04
C CYS A 25 7.53 -8.97 -11.24
N ALA A 26 8.65 -9.56 -11.68
CA ALA A 26 9.96 -8.91 -11.66
C ALA A 26 10.15 -7.69 -12.59
N GLU A 27 9.17 -7.34 -13.42
CA GLU A 27 9.16 -6.11 -14.21
C GLU A 27 9.11 -4.83 -13.33
N PHE A 28 8.66 -4.95 -12.09
CA PHE A 28 8.62 -3.87 -11.09
C PHE A 28 9.86 -3.80 -10.19
N LEU A 29 10.82 -4.70 -10.40
CA LEU A 29 12.00 -4.85 -9.56
C LEU A 29 13.24 -4.40 -10.33
N LEU A 30 14.08 -3.60 -9.69
CA LEU A 30 15.34 -3.19 -10.30
C LEU A 30 16.18 -4.44 -10.62
N GLN A 31 16.64 -4.53 -11.87
CA GLN A 31 17.36 -5.72 -12.39
C GLN A 31 16.64 -7.06 -12.12
N ARG A 32 15.30 -7.05 -12.09
CA ARG A 32 14.48 -8.24 -11.80
C ARG A 32 14.78 -8.88 -10.44
N SER A 33 15.44 -8.15 -9.54
CA SER A 33 15.99 -8.66 -8.28
C SER A 33 15.08 -8.26 -7.11
N PRO A 34 14.41 -9.21 -6.44
CA PRO A 34 13.51 -8.92 -5.33
C PRO A 34 14.27 -8.49 -4.07
N PRO A 35 13.66 -7.64 -3.20
CA PRO A 35 14.25 -7.26 -1.92
C PRO A 35 14.62 -8.46 -1.04
N ARG A 36 15.58 -8.27 -0.12
CA ARG A 36 15.81 -9.21 0.99
C ARG A 36 15.12 -8.68 2.23
N ILE A 37 14.15 -9.41 2.73
CA ILE A 37 13.41 -9.08 3.95
C ILE A 37 13.72 -10.14 5.01
N PRO A 38 14.38 -9.79 6.14
CA PRO A 38 14.79 -10.74 7.16
C PRO A 38 13.65 -11.64 7.64
N GLY A 39 13.88 -12.96 7.65
CA GLY A 39 12.89 -13.96 8.06
C GLY A 39 11.68 -14.16 7.13
N ILE A 40 11.48 -13.32 6.11
CA ILE A 40 10.27 -13.30 5.26
C ILE A 40 10.59 -13.65 3.80
N LEU A 41 11.57 -12.98 3.20
CA LEU A 41 11.90 -13.10 1.77
C LEU A 41 13.42 -13.17 1.59
N GLN A 42 13.94 -14.34 1.21
CA GLN A 42 15.37 -14.58 1.02
C GLN A 42 15.61 -15.15 -0.38
N GLY A 43 16.50 -14.52 -1.15
CA GLY A 43 16.82 -14.96 -2.52
C GLY A 43 15.63 -14.95 -3.50
N GLY A 44 14.56 -14.19 -3.21
CA GLY A 44 13.32 -14.21 -3.99
C GLY A 44 12.33 -15.31 -3.61
N THR A 45 12.64 -16.12 -2.60
CA THR A 45 11.78 -17.18 -2.07
C THR A 45 11.15 -16.75 -0.74
N VAL A 46 9.84 -16.85 -0.66
CA VAL A 46 9.08 -16.64 0.59
C VAL A 46 9.40 -17.74 1.59
N GLN A 47 9.72 -17.37 2.83
CA GLN A 47 10.18 -18.31 3.86
C GLN A 47 9.02 -19.00 4.60
N ASN A 48 7.83 -18.40 4.63
CA ASN A 48 6.60 -18.99 5.18
C ASN A 48 5.44 -18.78 4.20
N GLN A 49 5.27 -19.74 3.28
CA GLN A 49 4.23 -19.74 2.24
C GLN A 49 2.80 -19.95 2.79
N ASN A 50 2.62 -20.19 4.09
CA ASN A 50 1.30 -20.26 4.71
C ASN A 50 0.79 -18.90 5.22
N ARG A 51 1.67 -17.88 5.24
CA ARG A 51 1.40 -16.54 5.81
C ARG A 51 1.67 -15.40 4.82
N TYR A 52 2.69 -15.56 3.97
CA TYR A 52 3.14 -14.49 3.09
C TYR A 52 2.82 -14.80 1.64
N GLU A 53 2.04 -13.92 1.02
CA GLU A 53 1.50 -14.10 -0.32
C GLU A 53 2.11 -13.09 -1.28
N VAL A 54 2.57 -13.55 -2.45
CA VAL A 54 3.07 -12.65 -3.49
C VAL A 54 1.96 -12.36 -4.48
N ILE A 55 1.65 -11.08 -4.64
CA ILE A 55 0.52 -10.61 -5.42
C ILE A 55 1.04 -9.79 -6.59
N CYS A 56 0.94 -10.31 -7.82
CA CYS A 56 1.10 -9.50 -9.03
C CYS A 56 -0.17 -8.67 -9.22
N GLN A 57 -0.19 -7.47 -8.63
CA GLN A 57 -1.33 -6.55 -8.64
C GLN A 57 -1.73 -6.22 -10.09
N THR A 58 -2.94 -6.64 -10.48
CA THR A 58 -3.39 -6.68 -11.88
C THR A 58 -4.70 -5.93 -12.03
N LEU A 59 -4.82 -5.10 -13.06
CA LEU A 59 -6.07 -4.41 -13.39
C LEU A 59 -6.24 -4.33 -14.91
N ARG A 60 -7.37 -4.88 -15.39
CA ARG A 60 -7.68 -5.06 -16.83
C ARG A 60 -6.57 -5.84 -17.54
N ASP A 61 -6.27 -7.03 -17.00
CA ASP A 61 -5.30 -8.02 -17.50
C ASP A 61 -3.86 -7.51 -17.67
N GLN A 62 -3.55 -6.35 -17.10
CA GLN A 62 -2.23 -5.75 -17.07
C GLN A 62 -1.75 -5.69 -15.62
N LYS A 63 -0.57 -6.23 -15.37
CA LYS A 63 0.13 -6.05 -14.10
C LYS A 63 0.50 -4.58 -13.91
N ARG A 64 0.50 -4.12 -12.66
CA ARG A 64 0.65 -2.70 -12.30
C ARG A 64 1.79 -2.47 -11.30
N TYR A 65 1.92 -3.39 -10.34
CA TYR A 65 2.98 -3.42 -9.33
C TYR A 65 3.05 -4.82 -8.70
N VAL A 66 3.94 -5.03 -7.74
CA VAL A 66 3.97 -6.25 -6.92
C VAL A 66 3.81 -5.89 -5.44
N THR A 67 3.09 -6.73 -4.71
CA THR A 67 2.96 -6.65 -3.25
C THR A 67 3.32 -8.00 -2.64
N LEU A 68 4.13 -7.98 -1.58
CA LEU A 68 4.26 -9.11 -0.66
C LEU A 68 3.36 -8.83 0.54
N TYR A 69 2.35 -9.66 0.76
CA TYR A 69 1.28 -9.44 1.74
C TYR A 69 1.39 -10.40 2.92
N ASP A 70 1.10 -9.93 4.14
CA ASP A 70 1.08 -10.73 5.37
C ASP A 70 -0.38 -11.03 5.75
N THR A 71 -0.85 -12.26 5.56
CA THR A 71 -2.27 -12.61 5.79
C THR A 71 -2.65 -12.72 7.26
N GLU A 72 -1.67 -12.88 8.17
CA GLU A 72 -1.94 -12.87 9.61
C GLU A 72 -2.14 -11.44 10.11
N ASN A 73 -1.25 -10.52 9.71
CA ASN A 73 -1.35 -9.11 10.05
C ASN A 73 -2.34 -8.32 9.16
N ARG A 74 -2.75 -8.87 8.01
CA ARG A 74 -3.64 -8.26 7.01
C ARG A 74 -3.14 -6.92 6.48
N ILE A 75 -1.82 -6.77 6.34
CA ILE A 75 -1.17 -5.61 5.75
C ILE A 75 -0.04 -6.05 4.79
N PRO A 76 0.32 -5.22 3.80
CA PRO A 76 1.51 -5.46 3.00
C PRO A 76 2.80 -5.38 3.84
N VAL A 77 3.71 -6.32 3.60
CA VAL A 77 5.12 -6.24 4.03
C VAL A 77 5.83 -5.17 3.21
N PHE A 78 5.69 -5.24 1.89
CA PHE A 78 6.11 -4.21 0.95
C PHE A 78 5.27 -4.24 -0.34
N SER A 79 5.20 -3.09 -1.00
CA SER A 79 4.87 -2.94 -2.42
C SER A 79 6.09 -2.44 -3.19
N ALA A 80 6.29 -2.92 -4.42
CA ALA A 80 7.35 -2.45 -5.31
C ALA A 80 6.79 -2.14 -6.71
N TYR A 81 7.23 -1.03 -7.29
CA TYR A 81 6.71 -0.50 -8.56
C TYR A 81 7.79 0.24 -9.35
N LYS A 82 7.55 0.34 -10.66
CA LYS A 82 8.34 1.15 -11.58
C LYS A 82 7.65 2.49 -11.80
N TYR A 83 8.30 3.57 -11.37
CA TYR A 83 7.91 4.94 -11.70
C TYR A 83 8.22 5.23 -13.17
N LYS A 84 7.27 5.88 -13.86
CA LYS A 84 7.30 6.17 -15.32
C LYS A 84 7.01 7.65 -15.63
N GLY A 85 7.10 8.52 -14.62
CA GLY A 85 6.49 9.86 -14.65
C GLY A 85 5.01 9.82 -14.25
N GLU A 86 4.29 10.90 -14.56
CA GLU A 86 2.83 11.02 -14.39
C GLU A 86 2.20 11.56 -15.68
N GLN A 87 1.28 10.80 -16.27
CA GLN A 87 0.49 11.21 -17.43
C GLN A 87 -0.81 11.89 -16.97
N ASP A 88 -1.56 11.23 -16.09
CA ASP A 88 -2.81 11.75 -15.52
C ASP A 88 -2.54 12.39 -14.16
N LYS A 89 -2.97 13.64 -13.94
CA LYS A 89 -2.81 14.32 -12.63
C LYS A 89 -3.99 14.14 -11.68
N GLU A 90 -5.15 13.75 -12.22
CA GLU A 90 -6.38 13.61 -11.44
C GLU A 90 -6.43 12.26 -10.71
N GLU A 91 -6.91 12.29 -9.48
CA GLU A 91 -7.19 11.09 -8.69
C GLU A 91 -8.48 10.43 -9.21
N PRO A 92 -8.47 9.11 -9.52
CA PRO A 92 -9.66 8.44 -10.02
C PRO A 92 -10.70 8.27 -8.91
N LYS A 93 -11.94 8.70 -9.17
CA LYS A 93 -13.10 8.23 -8.40
C LYS A 93 -13.24 6.71 -8.60
N THR A 94 -12.74 5.93 -7.63
CA THR A 94 -12.75 4.46 -7.67
C THR A 94 -13.12 3.90 -6.31
N LYS A 95 -13.72 2.70 -6.29
CA LYS A 95 -14.04 1.99 -5.05
C LYS A 95 -12.81 1.23 -4.55
N TRP A 96 -12.76 1.03 -3.23
CA TRP A 96 -11.83 0.10 -2.58
C TRP A 96 -12.09 -1.33 -3.05
N LYS A 97 -11.02 -2.07 -3.32
CA LYS A 97 -11.03 -3.43 -3.88
C LYS A 97 -10.36 -4.40 -2.91
N ILE A 98 -10.69 -5.67 -3.07
CA ILE A 98 -10.11 -6.83 -2.38
C ILE A 98 -9.57 -7.78 -3.45
N GLU A 99 -8.66 -8.69 -3.09
CA GLU A 99 -8.18 -9.78 -3.95
C GLU A 99 -8.98 -11.05 -3.60
N PRO A 100 -9.90 -11.53 -4.44
CA PRO A 100 -10.73 -12.69 -4.12
C PRO A 100 -9.90 -13.96 -3.85
N GLU A 101 -8.78 -14.11 -4.55
CA GLU A 101 -7.91 -15.29 -4.54
C GLU A 101 -7.28 -15.56 -3.16
N LEU A 102 -7.19 -14.53 -2.30
CA LEU A 102 -6.74 -14.69 -0.92
C LEU A 102 -7.78 -15.43 -0.05
N GLU A 103 -9.07 -15.33 -0.36
CA GLU A 103 -10.15 -15.96 0.42
C GLU A 103 -10.54 -17.34 -0.13
N GLU A 104 -10.30 -17.61 -1.42
CA GLU A 104 -10.65 -18.87 -2.08
C GLU A 104 -9.91 -20.12 -1.54
N ARG A 105 -8.88 -19.91 -0.70
CA ARG A 105 -8.09 -20.94 0.01
C ARG A 105 -8.90 -21.91 0.88
N ASN A 106 -10.19 -21.65 1.18
CA ASN A 106 -10.98 -22.42 2.16
C ASN A 106 -12.45 -22.69 1.77
N THR A 107 -12.73 -22.90 0.48
CA THR A 107 -14.09 -23.04 -0.08
C THR A 107 -14.73 -24.42 0.12
N ASN A 108 -15.14 -24.72 1.36
CA ASN A 108 -15.99 -25.90 1.67
C ASN A 108 -17.27 -25.61 2.48
N ASN A 109 -17.53 -24.36 2.86
CA ASN A 109 -18.77 -23.97 3.54
C ASN A 109 -19.22 -22.56 3.15
N MET A 110 -20.53 -22.37 3.00
CA MET A 110 -21.16 -21.04 2.98
C MET A 110 -20.75 -20.29 4.26
N ARG A 111 -20.02 -19.17 4.13
CA ARG A 111 -19.71 -18.28 5.24
C ARG A 111 -20.18 -16.87 4.91
N GLU A 112 -20.76 -16.23 5.93
CA GLU A 112 -21.07 -14.80 6.00
C GLU A 112 -19.82 -13.97 5.69
N ASP A 113 -19.98 -12.72 5.20
CA ASP A 113 -18.96 -11.84 4.57
C ASP A 113 -17.70 -11.55 5.43
N GLN A 114 -16.91 -12.59 5.67
CA GLN A 114 -15.76 -12.59 6.56
C GLN A 114 -14.50 -12.82 5.73
N TYR A 115 -13.87 -11.72 5.34
CA TYR A 115 -12.50 -11.71 4.84
C TYR A 115 -11.58 -12.30 5.93
N ILE A 116 -11.02 -13.48 5.70
CA ILE A 116 -10.18 -14.17 6.68
C ILE A 116 -8.74 -13.73 6.50
N TYR A 117 -8.26 -13.70 5.26
CA TYR A 117 -6.84 -13.54 4.95
C TYR A 117 -6.43 -12.12 4.58
N GLN A 118 -7.38 -11.21 4.34
CA GLN A 118 -7.09 -9.80 4.05
C GLN A 118 -7.94 -8.78 4.84
N ALA A 119 -7.53 -7.52 4.76
CA ALA A 119 -8.27 -6.39 5.30
C ALA A 119 -9.52 -6.07 4.45
N SER A 120 -10.62 -5.70 5.11
CA SER A 120 -11.89 -5.35 4.48
C SER A 120 -12.19 -3.86 4.62
N ASN A 121 -13.10 -3.33 3.78
CA ASN A 121 -13.50 -1.92 3.88
C ASN A 121 -14.15 -1.58 5.23
N LYS A 122 -14.74 -2.58 5.92
CA LYS A 122 -15.37 -2.45 7.24
C LYS A 122 -14.36 -2.18 8.34
N ASP A 123 -13.16 -2.75 8.28
CA ASP A 123 -12.12 -2.56 9.30
C ASP A 123 -11.74 -1.08 9.44
N TYR A 124 -11.59 -0.40 8.30
CA TYR A 124 -11.28 1.03 8.18
C TYR A 124 -12.48 1.97 8.43
N LYS A 125 -13.62 1.46 8.91
CA LYS A 125 -14.75 2.29 9.39
C LYS A 125 -14.80 2.38 10.93
N THR A 126 -13.94 1.67 11.67
CA THR A 126 -14.08 1.48 13.14
C THR A 126 -13.40 2.52 14.03
N ASP A 127 -12.30 3.13 13.60
CA ASP A 127 -11.56 4.13 14.39
C ASP A 127 -11.21 5.33 13.50
N ALA A 128 -11.69 6.52 13.89
CA ALA A 128 -11.49 7.76 13.14
C ALA A 128 -10.06 8.35 13.26
N ARG A 129 -9.14 7.69 14.00
CA ARG A 129 -7.72 8.08 14.08
C ARG A 129 -6.89 7.57 12.90
N TYR A 130 -7.40 6.61 12.12
CA TYR A 130 -6.67 5.96 11.04
C TYR A 130 -7.35 6.15 9.69
N THR A 131 -6.56 6.45 8.65
CA THR A 131 -6.94 6.39 7.25
C THR A 131 -6.47 5.08 6.60
N ARG A 132 -6.86 4.90 5.33
CA ARG A 132 -6.30 3.91 4.41
C ARG A 132 -5.02 4.50 3.80
N GLY A 133 -3.88 4.25 4.42
CA GLY A 133 -2.58 4.71 3.95
C GLY A 133 -2.05 3.81 2.83
N HIS A 134 -1.66 4.40 1.70
CA HIS A 134 -1.16 3.65 0.54
C HIS A 134 0.34 3.33 0.68
N LEU A 135 0.76 2.11 0.30
CA LEU A 135 2.19 1.84 0.09
C LEU A 135 2.66 2.32 -1.29
N PHE A 136 2.04 1.85 -2.38
CA PHE A 136 2.19 2.49 -3.69
C PHE A 136 1.20 3.66 -3.78
N PRO A 137 1.64 4.93 -3.68
CA PRO A 137 0.72 6.05 -3.60
C PRO A 137 0.16 6.42 -4.97
N VAL A 138 -1.09 6.87 -4.97
CA VAL A 138 -1.83 7.34 -6.15
C VAL A 138 -1.07 8.44 -6.92
N SER A 139 -0.28 9.24 -6.20
CA SER A 139 0.54 10.32 -6.73
C SER A 139 1.73 9.85 -7.58
N HIS A 140 2.20 8.60 -7.41
CA HIS A 140 3.31 8.00 -8.17
C HIS A 140 2.84 7.16 -9.36
N ALA A 141 1.55 6.81 -9.42
CA ALA A 141 0.99 6.02 -10.49
C ALA A 141 0.77 6.84 -11.78
N PHE A 142 1.11 6.24 -12.93
CA PHE A 142 1.31 6.94 -14.20
C PHE A 142 0.01 7.37 -14.88
N ASP A 143 -0.89 6.42 -15.16
CA ASP A 143 -2.19 6.63 -15.80
C ASP A 143 -3.37 6.30 -14.87
N ARG A 144 -4.59 6.61 -15.29
CA ARG A 144 -5.82 6.39 -14.53
C ARG A 144 -6.06 4.93 -14.11
N ASN A 145 -5.61 3.94 -14.87
CA ASN A 145 -5.68 2.52 -14.50
C ASN A 145 -4.62 2.18 -13.45
N ASP A 146 -3.37 2.60 -13.66
CA ASP A 146 -2.31 2.47 -12.65
C ASP A 146 -2.79 3.09 -11.33
N LYS A 147 -3.32 4.31 -11.34
CA LYS A 147 -3.90 4.96 -10.16
C LYS A 147 -5.03 4.13 -9.55
N SER A 148 -5.98 3.66 -10.37
CA SER A 148 -7.13 2.87 -9.89
C SER A 148 -6.73 1.51 -9.27
N SER A 149 -5.56 0.97 -9.63
CA SER A 149 -5.02 -0.28 -9.09
C SER A 149 -4.39 -0.13 -7.69
N THR A 150 -4.05 1.09 -7.27
CA THR A 150 -3.50 1.35 -5.92
C THR A 150 -4.54 1.21 -4.80
N PHE A 151 -5.83 1.26 -5.14
CA PHE A 151 -6.98 1.19 -4.22
C PHE A 151 -7.40 -0.25 -3.86
N THR A 152 -6.50 -1.23 -3.91
CA THR A 152 -6.68 -2.58 -3.38
C THR A 152 -6.25 -2.60 -1.92
N LEU A 153 -7.05 -3.18 -1.01
CA LEU A 153 -6.75 -3.15 0.43
C LEU A 153 -5.49 -3.92 0.83
N THR A 154 -4.98 -4.76 -0.08
CA THR A 154 -3.67 -5.42 0.00
C THR A 154 -2.49 -4.46 -0.17
N ASN A 155 -2.67 -3.27 -0.76
CA ASN A 155 -1.68 -2.19 -0.83
C ASN A 155 -1.80 -1.17 0.32
N ILE A 156 -2.70 -1.40 1.28
CA ILE A 156 -3.11 -0.42 2.30
C ILE A 156 -2.70 -0.84 3.71
N VAL A 157 -2.30 0.15 4.52
CA VAL A 157 -2.11 0.01 5.97
C VAL A 157 -3.01 0.98 6.76
N PRO A 158 -3.36 0.66 8.02
CA PRO A 158 -3.89 1.65 8.96
C PRO A 158 -2.85 2.72 9.27
N GLN A 159 -3.04 3.93 8.72
CA GLN A 159 -2.09 5.03 8.90
C GLN A 159 -2.72 6.17 9.70
N VAL A 160 -2.01 6.74 10.66
CA VAL A 160 -2.55 7.84 11.47
C VAL A 160 -2.80 9.07 10.61
N ILE A 161 -3.97 9.69 10.71
CA ILE A 161 -4.42 10.75 9.77
C ILE A 161 -3.39 11.87 9.62
N SER A 162 -2.89 12.44 10.73
CA SER A 162 -1.93 13.55 10.65
C SER A 162 -0.53 13.15 10.17
N PHE A 163 -0.19 11.87 10.21
CA PHE A 163 1.03 11.35 9.59
C PHE A 163 0.84 11.14 8.08
N ASN A 164 -0.27 10.50 7.68
CA ASN A 164 -0.67 10.27 6.28
C ASN A 164 -0.75 11.59 5.50
N ASP A 165 -1.62 12.49 5.96
CA ASP A 165 -1.92 13.78 5.32
C ASP A 165 -0.85 14.84 5.60
N GLY A 166 0.21 14.48 6.34
CA GLY A 166 1.25 15.36 6.84
C GLY A 166 2.64 14.94 6.38
N SER A 167 3.42 14.36 7.28
CA SER A 167 4.84 14.07 7.02
C SER A 167 5.04 12.98 5.97
N TRP A 168 4.10 12.05 5.82
CA TRP A 168 4.18 10.99 4.80
C TRP A 168 3.85 11.53 3.39
N GLN A 169 2.77 12.32 3.24
CA GLN A 169 2.49 13.05 1.99
C GLN A 169 3.68 13.90 1.52
N LYS A 170 4.43 14.52 2.46
CA LYS A 170 5.66 15.26 2.14
C LYS A 170 6.78 14.35 1.61
N VAL A 171 6.94 13.15 2.16
CA VAL A 171 7.89 12.14 1.65
C VAL A 171 7.51 11.67 0.25
N GLU A 172 6.24 11.36 0.01
CA GLU A 172 5.73 11.01 -1.32
C GLU A 172 5.98 12.15 -2.33
N SER A 173 5.62 13.39 -1.97
CA SER A 173 5.80 14.56 -2.83
C SER A 173 7.27 14.83 -3.19
N CYS A 174 8.18 14.76 -2.20
CA CYS A 174 9.63 14.86 -2.43
C CYS A 174 10.13 13.71 -3.33
N THR A 175 9.75 12.46 -3.03
CA THR A 175 10.14 11.28 -3.80
C THR A 175 9.68 11.37 -5.26
N LYS A 176 8.41 11.71 -5.49
CA LYS A 176 7.85 11.98 -6.82
C LYS A 176 8.65 13.03 -7.58
N CYS A 177 8.95 14.16 -6.94
CA CYS A 177 9.67 15.25 -7.58
C CYS A 177 11.10 14.84 -7.98
N VAL A 178 11.80 14.10 -7.11
CA VAL A 178 13.14 13.56 -7.40
C VAL A 178 13.11 12.57 -8.55
N LEU A 179 12.16 11.62 -8.53
CA LEU A 179 11.94 10.66 -9.61
C LEU A 179 11.59 11.35 -10.94
N GLN A 180 10.79 12.42 -10.91
CA GLN A 180 10.37 13.15 -12.11
C GLN A 180 11.49 14.04 -12.70
N LYS A 181 12.36 14.63 -11.86
CA LYS A 181 13.37 15.62 -12.31
C LYS A 181 14.77 15.03 -12.54
N TYR A 182 15.19 14.07 -11.73
CA TYR A 182 16.59 13.64 -11.67
C TYR A 182 16.79 12.19 -12.12
N CYS A 183 15.78 11.34 -11.99
CA CYS A 183 15.80 9.95 -12.46
C CYS A 183 15.42 9.83 -13.94
N ILE A 184 16.29 10.35 -14.82
CA ILE A 184 16.08 10.35 -16.27
C ILE A 184 16.79 9.14 -16.89
N SER A 185 16.03 8.27 -17.54
CA SER A 185 16.53 7.10 -18.28
C SER A 185 17.41 7.49 -19.47
N ASN A 186 18.11 6.51 -20.05
CA ASN A 186 18.86 6.74 -21.31
C ASN A 186 17.95 7.21 -22.46
N ASN A 187 16.67 6.81 -22.47
CA ASN A 187 15.69 7.20 -23.48
C ASN A 187 15.25 8.67 -23.35
N GLY A 188 15.48 9.29 -22.18
CA GLY A 188 15.05 10.67 -21.88
C GLY A 188 13.80 10.76 -21.00
N ASP A 189 13.11 9.64 -20.77
CA ASP A 189 11.91 9.57 -19.94
C ASP A 189 12.24 9.39 -18.44
N PRO A 190 11.39 9.89 -17.52
CA PRO A 190 11.50 9.60 -16.09
C PRO A 190 11.35 8.09 -15.81
N GLU A 191 12.33 7.50 -15.13
CA GLU A 191 12.34 6.08 -14.79
C GLU A 191 13.02 5.85 -13.44
N GLY A 192 12.32 5.17 -12.53
CA GLY A 192 12.92 4.71 -11.27
C GLY A 192 12.18 3.52 -10.68
N PHE A 193 12.86 2.80 -9.78
CA PHE A 193 12.28 1.68 -9.06
C PHE A 193 12.11 2.07 -7.60
N VAL A 194 10.93 1.79 -7.04
CA VAL A 194 10.61 2.13 -5.65
C VAL A 194 10.18 0.86 -4.92
N VAL A 195 10.66 0.70 -3.69
CA VAL A 195 10.23 -0.34 -2.75
C VAL A 195 9.84 0.37 -1.46
N THR A 196 8.65 0.08 -0.96
CA THR A 196 8.00 0.78 0.15
C THR A 196 7.21 -0.21 0.97
N GLY A 197 7.20 -0.06 2.29
CA GLY A 197 6.75 -1.09 3.20
C GLY A 197 6.40 -0.57 4.59
N ALA A 198 5.94 -1.50 5.42
CA ALA A 198 5.50 -1.20 6.78
C ALA A 198 6.13 -2.18 7.77
N ARG A 199 6.57 -1.67 8.91
CA ARG A 199 6.99 -2.50 10.05
C ARG A 199 5.77 -2.75 10.93
N PRO A 200 5.25 -3.98 11.04
CA PRO A 200 4.09 -4.26 11.89
C PRO A 200 4.36 -3.85 13.35
N SER A 201 3.31 -3.49 14.09
CA SER A 201 3.40 -3.41 15.55
C SER A 201 3.23 -4.80 16.18
N THR A 202 3.59 -4.95 17.45
CA THR A 202 3.49 -6.23 18.17
C THR A 202 2.07 -6.61 18.56
N SER A 203 1.17 -5.64 18.79
CA SER A 203 -0.17 -5.91 19.32
C SER A 203 -1.26 -4.87 18.98
N ASN A 204 -0.93 -3.79 18.25
CA ASN A 204 -1.94 -2.76 17.93
C ASN A 204 -2.70 -3.16 16.65
N THR A 205 -4.03 -3.25 16.73
CA THR A 205 -4.87 -3.69 15.62
C THR A 205 -6.11 -2.82 15.45
N LEU A 206 -6.42 -2.48 14.20
CA LEU A 206 -7.66 -1.86 13.78
C LEU A 206 -8.75 -2.95 13.67
N ASN A 207 -9.93 -2.67 14.21
CA ASN A 207 -11.06 -3.60 14.30
C ASN A 207 -10.69 -5.00 14.85
N ASN A 208 -9.70 -5.09 15.75
CA ASN A 208 -9.15 -6.35 16.27
C ASN A 208 -8.67 -7.36 15.19
N ARG A 209 -8.37 -6.88 13.96
CA ARG A 209 -8.10 -7.73 12.79
C ARG A 209 -6.91 -7.30 11.94
N VAL A 210 -6.73 -5.99 11.71
CA VAL A 210 -5.71 -5.47 10.79
C VAL A 210 -4.60 -4.82 11.62
N ASN A 211 -3.35 -5.26 11.45
CA ASN A 211 -2.22 -4.70 12.19
C ASN A 211 -2.06 -3.21 11.87
N ILE A 212 -1.97 -2.37 12.90
CA ILE A 212 -1.58 -0.98 12.77
C ILE A 212 -0.04 -0.99 12.82
N PRO A 213 0.68 -0.71 11.71
CA PRO A 213 2.13 -0.76 11.72
C PRO A 213 2.72 0.30 12.63
N SER A 214 3.91 0.02 13.17
CA SER A 214 4.68 0.95 14.00
C SER A 214 5.38 2.03 13.18
N MET A 215 5.77 1.72 11.94
CA MET A 215 6.57 2.57 11.06
C MET A 215 6.27 2.27 9.59
N LEU A 216 6.30 3.29 8.75
CA LEU A 216 6.35 3.14 7.29
C LEU A 216 7.75 3.53 6.79
N TRP A 217 8.19 2.89 5.70
CA TRP A 217 9.47 3.16 5.05
C TRP A 217 9.35 3.10 3.53
N THR A 218 10.18 3.87 2.83
CA THR A 218 10.27 3.88 1.37
C THR A 218 11.73 4.09 0.94
N ALA A 219 12.09 3.47 -0.18
CA ALA A 219 13.38 3.63 -0.81
C ALA A 219 13.20 3.60 -2.33
N PHE A 220 13.97 4.45 -3.04
CA PHE A 220 14.03 4.41 -4.49
C PHE A 220 15.47 4.25 -4.97
N CYS A 221 15.60 3.71 -6.18
CA CYS A 221 16.84 3.65 -6.91
C CYS A 221 16.58 3.83 -8.41
N CYS A 222 17.39 4.65 -9.06
CA CYS A 222 17.20 5.02 -10.47
C CYS A 222 18.52 5.38 -11.13
N TYR A 223 18.53 5.40 -12.46
CA TYR A 223 19.62 5.99 -13.23
C TYR A 223 19.33 7.46 -13.53
N SER A 224 20.38 8.28 -13.56
CA SER A 224 20.33 9.65 -14.04
C SER A 224 21.27 9.82 -15.23
N ARG A 225 20.68 9.95 -16.42
CA ARG A 225 21.40 10.33 -17.64
C ARG A 225 22.10 11.68 -17.49
N ASN A 226 21.47 12.64 -16.80
CA ASN A 226 21.96 14.02 -16.65
C ASN A 226 23.29 14.09 -15.87
N THR A 227 23.51 13.20 -14.90
CA THR A 227 24.74 13.14 -14.10
C THR A 227 25.53 11.83 -14.29
N ASN A 228 25.14 11.03 -15.30
CA ASN A 228 25.69 9.74 -15.72
C ASN A 228 26.00 8.79 -14.53
N ARG A 229 25.04 8.65 -13.61
CA ARG A 229 25.20 7.87 -12.38
C ARG A 229 23.89 7.27 -11.88
N TRP A 230 24.00 6.32 -10.97
CA TRP A 230 22.87 5.83 -10.19
C TRP A 230 22.63 6.74 -8.99
N LEU A 231 21.35 6.94 -8.69
CA LEU A 231 20.83 7.72 -7.57
C LEU A 231 20.00 6.81 -6.68
N ALA A 232 20.10 6.99 -5.36
CA ALA A 232 19.21 6.34 -4.41
C ALA A 232 19.05 7.20 -3.14
N SER A 233 17.90 7.09 -2.50
CA SER A 233 17.62 7.60 -1.15
C SER A 233 16.57 6.72 -0.49
N ALA A 234 16.44 6.87 0.82
CA ALA A 234 15.38 6.28 1.63
C ALA A 234 14.77 7.31 2.60
N HIS A 235 13.56 7.00 3.06
CA HIS A 235 12.84 7.73 4.11
C HIS A 235 12.08 6.72 4.97
N TRP A 236 11.90 7.02 6.25
CA TRP A 236 11.01 6.28 7.13
C TRP A 236 10.49 7.17 8.26
N GLY A 237 9.39 6.78 8.89
CA GLY A 237 8.81 7.49 10.02
C GLY A 237 7.83 6.63 10.81
N ASP A 238 7.76 6.88 12.11
CA ASP A 238 6.83 6.21 13.00
C ASP A 238 5.39 6.62 12.69
N ASN A 239 4.48 5.65 12.68
CA ASN A 239 3.06 5.82 12.36
C ASN A 239 2.29 6.34 13.58
N ILE A 240 2.61 7.57 14.00
CA ILE A 240 2.12 8.21 15.23
C ILE A 240 1.35 9.50 14.93
N ALA A 241 0.56 9.97 15.90
CA ALA A 241 -0.13 11.25 15.77
C ALA A 241 0.86 12.42 15.83
N GLU A 242 0.84 13.25 14.80
CA GLU A 242 1.63 14.48 14.71
C GLU A 242 0.75 15.70 14.96
N TYR A 243 1.29 16.71 15.64
CA TYR A 243 0.66 18.01 15.84
C TYR A 243 0.89 18.94 14.62
N GLU A 244 2.11 18.92 14.09
CA GLU A 244 2.52 19.62 12.88
C GLU A 244 3.24 18.65 11.93
N SER A 245 3.02 18.79 10.63
CA SER A 245 3.67 17.95 9.62
C SER A 245 5.11 18.40 9.41
N LYS A 246 6.06 17.49 9.63
CA LYS A 246 7.50 17.70 9.43
C LYS A 246 7.94 17.16 8.07
N TYR A 247 9.12 17.55 7.61
CA TYR A 247 9.77 16.90 6.49
C TYR A 247 10.67 15.78 7.05
N LEU A 248 10.35 14.51 6.78
CA LEU A 248 11.13 13.38 7.29
C LEU A 248 12.49 13.32 6.58
N GLN A 249 13.58 13.40 7.35
CA GLN A 249 14.94 13.50 6.83
C GLN A 249 15.25 12.45 5.75
N THR A 250 15.86 12.90 4.65
CA THR A 250 16.40 12.00 3.61
C THR A 250 17.59 11.19 4.16
N LYS A 251 17.56 9.87 3.94
CA LYS A 251 18.52 8.89 4.45
C LYS A 251 19.18 8.12 3.30
N THR A 252 20.33 7.50 3.57
CA THR A 252 21.01 6.61 2.61
C THR A 252 20.40 5.20 2.68
N LEU A 253 20.60 4.38 1.63
CA LEU A 253 20.16 2.98 1.66
C LEU A 253 20.83 2.19 2.78
N ALA A 254 22.12 2.45 3.08
CA ALA A 254 22.81 1.80 4.19
C ALA A 254 22.14 2.07 5.55
N GLN A 255 21.65 3.29 5.78
CA GLN A 255 20.94 3.63 7.01
C GLN A 255 19.59 2.90 7.11
N LEU A 256 18.83 2.80 6.01
CA LEU A 256 17.60 2.00 5.97
C LEU A 256 17.89 0.50 6.17
N HIS A 257 18.91 -0.02 5.51
CA HIS A 257 19.32 -1.42 5.64
C HIS A 257 19.73 -1.74 7.09
N GLN A 258 20.38 -0.81 7.79
CA GLN A 258 20.70 -0.96 9.20
C GLN A 258 19.44 -0.94 10.10
N GLU A 259 18.51 0.00 9.88
CA GLU A 259 17.24 0.11 10.64
C GLU A 259 16.33 -1.13 10.50
N LEU A 260 16.32 -1.76 9.33
CA LEU A 260 15.41 -2.88 9.02
C LEU A 260 16.08 -4.27 9.06
N SER A 261 17.38 -4.36 9.35
CA SER A 261 18.06 -5.65 9.55
C SER A 261 17.73 -6.25 10.91
N SER A 262 17.78 -7.58 11.02
CA SER A 262 17.70 -8.31 12.28
C SER A 262 19.02 -9.02 12.60
N VAL A 263 19.16 -9.52 13.83
CA VAL A 263 20.38 -10.24 14.26
C VAL A 263 20.62 -11.45 13.34
N GLY A 264 21.75 -11.43 12.63
CA GLY A 264 22.14 -12.49 11.70
C GLY A 264 21.46 -12.47 10.32
N SER A 265 20.52 -11.55 10.04
CA SER A 265 19.83 -11.46 8.74
C SER A 265 19.69 -10.02 8.26
N ARG A 266 20.32 -9.73 7.12
CA ARG A 266 20.40 -8.38 6.54
C ARG A 266 19.19 -8.05 5.67
N PHE A 267 18.69 -6.83 5.80
CA PHE A 267 17.73 -6.24 4.88
C PHE A 267 18.44 -5.62 3.66
N GLU A 268 17.86 -5.77 2.47
CA GLU A 268 18.28 -5.07 1.25
C GLU A 268 17.05 -4.65 0.44
N ALA A 269 16.80 -3.35 0.27
CA ALA A 269 15.72 -2.86 -0.60
C ALA A 269 16.02 -3.14 -2.08
N PHE A 270 17.29 -2.96 -2.48
CA PHE A 270 17.78 -3.17 -3.84
C PHE A 270 19.04 -4.05 -3.84
N PRO A 271 18.90 -5.39 -3.91
CA PRO A 271 20.05 -6.28 -4.03
C PRO A 271 20.79 -6.04 -5.35
N GLY A 272 22.10 -5.82 -5.28
CA GLY A 272 22.92 -5.49 -6.44
C GLY A 272 24.13 -4.64 -6.09
N ARG A 273 24.64 -3.89 -7.08
CA ARG A 273 25.75 -2.92 -6.89
C ARG A 273 25.49 -1.55 -7.52
N GLN A 274 24.34 -1.37 -8.16
CA GLN A 274 24.03 -0.15 -8.93
C GLN A 274 23.67 0.99 -7.99
N CYS A 275 22.78 0.73 -7.02
CA CYS A 275 22.29 1.73 -6.09
C CYS A 275 23.39 2.14 -5.11
N PRO A 276 23.74 3.43 -5.01
CA PRO A 276 24.72 3.89 -4.04
C PRO A 276 24.18 3.67 -2.61
N LEU A 277 24.98 3.03 -1.76
CA LEU A 277 24.56 2.70 -0.39
C LEU A 277 24.77 3.85 0.59
N HIS A 278 25.78 4.70 0.38
CA HIS A 278 26.28 5.65 1.38
C HIS A 278 26.09 7.13 1.00
N THR A 279 25.46 7.42 -0.13
CA THR A 279 25.12 8.78 -0.57
C THR A 279 23.60 8.93 -0.64
N THR A 280 23.11 10.17 -0.72
CA THR A 280 21.73 10.50 -1.12
C THR A 280 21.71 11.34 -2.40
N VAL A 281 20.52 11.57 -2.97
CA VAL A 281 20.37 12.47 -4.13
C VAL A 281 20.83 13.91 -3.85
N ALA A 282 20.72 14.39 -2.61
CA ALA A 282 21.12 15.76 -2.25
C ALA A 282 22.61 16.05 -2.50
N GLU A 283 23.49 15.06 -2.34
CA GLU A 283 24.94 15.19 -2.62
C GLU A 283 25.25 15.42 -4.11
N PHE A 284 24.30 15.08 -4.99
CA PHE A 284 24.43 15.25 -6.44
C PHE A 284 23.61 16.43 -6.97
N TYR A 285 22.63 16.90 -6.19
CA TYR A 285 21.73 18.00 -6.52
C TYR A 285 21.53 18.89 -5.28
N PRO A 286 22.50 19.73 -4.90
CA PRO A 286 22.40 20.58 -3.71
C PRO A 286 21.26 21.61 -3.78
N GLU A 287 20.77 21.95 -4.97
CA GLU A 287 19.59 22.81 -5.16
C GLU A 287 18.25 22.08 -5.01
N MET A 288 18.24 20.74 -4.83
CA MET A 288 17.05 19.90 -4.78
C MET A 288 16.01 20.39 -3.77
N ASP A 289 16.45 20.86 -2.60
CA ASP A 289 15.54 21.31 -1.53
C ASP A 289 14.67 22.49 -2.00
N SER A 290 15.24 23.41 -2.79
CA SER A 290 14.47 24.52 -3.40
C SER A 290 13.52 24.07 -4.51
N GLN A 291 13.86 22.99 -5.20
CA GLN A 291 13.15 22.53 -6.40
C GLN A 291 12.10 21.45 -6.13
N CYS A 292 12.22 20.71 -5.03
CA CYS A 292 11.38 19.57 -4.68
C CYS A 292 10.82 19.61 -3.25
N GLN A 293 11.16 20.64 -2.46
CA GLN A 293 10.73 20.77 -1.06
C GLN A 293 11.10 19.52 -0.23
N CYS A 294 12.26 18.94 -0.53
CA CYS A 294 12.82 17.85 0.23
C CYS A 294 13.50 18.39 1.51
N PRO A 295 13.53 17.61 2.60
CA PRO A 295 14.30 17.97 3.78
C PRO A 295 15.80 17.84 3.53
N PRO A 296 16.60 18.76 4.10
CA PRO A 296 18.06 18.64 4.07
C PRO A 296 18.53 17.35 4.76
N GLN A 297 19.69 16.86 4.34
CA GLN A 297 20.34 15.72 4.99
C GLN A 297 20.68 16.05 6.46
N ALA A 298 20.71 15.04 7.32
CA ALA A 298 21.52 15.18 8.54
C ALA A 298 22.99 15.27 8.13
N SER A 299 23.68 16.28 8.67
CA SER A 299 25.11 16.50 8.43
C SER A 299 25.92 15.24 8.75
N THR A 300 26.43 14.56 7.73
CA THR A 300 27.34 13.43 7.87
C THR A 300 28.75 13.92 8.22
N THR A 301 28.90 14.57 9.37
CA THR A 301 30.20 14.86 9.97
C THR A 301 30.73 13.61 10.65
N THR A 302 31.05 12.60 9.84
CA THR A 302 31.84 11.45 10.27
C THR A 302 32.80 11.12 9.13
N ALA A 303 34.05 11.53 9.29
CA ALA A 303 35.09 11.24 8.33
C ALA A 303 35.23 9.72 8.11
N PRO A 304 35.69 9.26 6.94
CA PRO A 304 36.06 7.86 6.74
C PRO A 304 37.07 7.44 7.82
N PRO A 305 36.98 6.21 8.37
CA PRO A 305 38.00 5.72 9.29
C PRO A 305 39.32 5.54 8.53
N THR A 306 40.24 6.49 8.70
CA THR A 306 41.59 6.42 8.15
C THR A 306 42.33 5.26 8.81
N THR A 307 42.46 4.14 8.10
CA THR A 307 43.38 3.05 8.49
C THR A 307 44.82 3.53 8.30
N THR A 308 45.37 4.14 9.35
CA THR A 308 46.80 4.45 9.42
C THR A 308 47.58 3.18 9.74
N THR A 309 48.10 2.53 8.69
CA THR A 309 49.01 1.39 8.83
C THR A 309 50.36 1.87 9.38
N THR A 310 50.53 1.86 10.69
CA THR A 310 51.81 2.25 11.32
C THR A 310 52.80 1.09 11.25
N SER A 311 53.70 1.13 10.27
CA SER A 311 54.83 0.20 10.13
C SER A 311 55.95 0.57 11.11
N THR A 312 56.06 -0.18 12.21
CA THR A 312 57.21 -0.10 13.14
C THR A 312 58.23 -1.20 12.86
N ASN A 313 59.26 -0.87 12.08
CA ASN A 313 60.53 -1.58 12.16
C ASN A 313 61.29 -1.13 13.41
N THR A 314 61.85 -2.07 14.19
CA THR A 314 63.26 -2.10 14.65
C THR A 314 63.47 -3.24 15.67
N THR A 315 64.15 -4.29 15.20
CA THR A 315 65.25 -5.05 15.85
C THR A 315 65.10 -5.58 17.29
N ALA A 316 65.21 -6.91 17.44
CA ALA A 316 65.36 -7.64 18.71
C ALA A 316 66.79 -7.51 19.31
N PRO A 317 67.05 -7.96 20.56
CA PRO A 317 67.48 -9.37 20.70
C PRO A 317 67.18 -10.08 22.06
N ALA A 318 67.43 -11.40 22.07
CA ALA A 318 67.92 -12.25 23.17
C ALA A 318 67.01 -12.68 24.35
N THR A 319 66.38 -13.84 24.16
CA THR A 319 66.46 -15.06 25.03
C THR A 319 66.54 -14.96 26.56
N SER A 320 65.57 -15.59 27.26
CA SER A 320 65.84 -16.76 28.14
C SER A 320 64.54 -17.50 28.53
N LYS A 321 64.66 -18.65 29.21
CA LYS A 321 63.67 -19.76 29.32
C LYS A 321 62.77 -19.67 30.59
N PRO A 322 61.86 -20.63 30.90
CA PRO A 322 60.57 -20.33 31.50
C PRO A 322 60.48 -20.70 32.99
N GLN A 323 59.36 -20.33 33.64
CA GLN A 323 58.94 -20.98 34.87
C GLN A 323 57.42 -21.26 34.89
N ASN A 324 57.07 -22.39 35.49
CA ASN A 324 55.79 -23.09 35.43
C ASN A 324 55.25 -23.26 36.86
N THR A 325 53.96 -22.97 37.12
CA THR A 325 53.10 -23.39 38.27
C THR A 325 51.96 -22.36 38.47
N THR A 326 50.76 -22.62 39.01
CA THR A 326 49.92 -23.83 39.25
C THR A 326 48.50 -23.35 39.63
N ILE A 327 47.47 -24.17 39.43
CA ILE A 327 46.03 -23.98 39.80
C ILE A 327 45.66 -24.95 40.96
N PRO A 328 44.62 -24.75 41.83
CA PRO A 328 43.23 -24.41 41.42
C PRO A 328 42.43 -23.30 42.21
N PRO A 329 41.39 -23.51 43.08
CA PRO A 329 40.05 -22.99 42.74
C PRO A 329 39.14 -22.38 43.85
N THR A 330 37.88 -22.04 43.47
CA THR A 330 36.64 -22.01 44.30
C THR A 330 36.48 -20.74 45.19
N THR A 331 35.31 -20.08 45.32
CA THR A 331 34.04 -20.62 45.85
C THR A 331 32.80 -19.78 45.49
N THR A 332 31.65 -20.45 45.32
CA THR A 332 30.30 -19.91 45.15
C THR A 332 29.71 -19.40 46.49
N ALA A 333 28.85 -18.38 46.45
CA ALA A 333 27.90 -18.13 47.54
C ALA A 333 26.55 -17.59 47.01
N THR A 334 25.47 -18.28 47.38
CA THR A 334 24.07 -17.94 47.07
C THR A 334 23.36 -17.60 48.38
N VAL A 335 22.56 -16.54 48.44
CA VAL A 335 21.60 -16.31 49.54
C VAL A 335 20.29 -15.75 48.96
N ASN A 336 19.17 -16.25 49.49
CA ASN A 336 17.78 -15.93 49.12
C ASN A 336 17.11 -15.01 50.17
N THR A 337 15.80 -14.76 49.96
CA THR A 337 14.80 -14.19 50.92
C THR A 337 14.94 -12.68 51.26
N ASP A 338 13.87 -11.91 51.47
CA ASP A 338 12.44 -12.26 51.59
C ASP A 338 11.47 -11.16 51.08
N THR A 339 10.18 -11.48 51.09
CA THR A 339 9.01 -10.71 50.66
C THR A 339 8.67 -9.47 51.49
N THR A 340 7.94 -8.51 50.89
CA THR A 340 6.76 -7.85 51.51
C THR A 340 5.91 -7.09 50.49
N ASN A 341 4.58 -7.15 50.67
CA ASN A 341 3.60 -6.37 49.90
C ASN A 341 3.31 -5.02 50.57
N THR A 342 3.15 -3.96 49.78
CA THR A 342 2.22 -2.87 50.14
C THR A 342 1.55 -2.25 48.92
N SER A 343 0.23 -2.07 49.00
CA SER A 343 -0.59 -1.36 48.02
C SER A 343 -0.74 0.11 48.40
N SER A 344 -0.74 1.02 47.43
CA SER A 344 -1.33 2.36 47.60
C SER A 344 -1.73 2.99 46.26
N THR A 345 -3.05 3.08 46.04
CA THR A 345 -3.71 3.97 45.06
C THR A 345 -3.45 5.44 45.42
N PRO A 346 -3.59 6.36 44.46
CA PRO A 346 -4.39 7.56 44.76
C PRO A 346 -5.46 7.86 43.70
N THR A 347 -6.57 8.40 44.20
CA THR A 347 -7.80 8.68 43.44
C THR A 347 -7.86 10.15 43.01
N THR A 348 -8.27 10.35 41.75
CA THR A 348 -8.95 11.51 41.11
C THR A 348 -8.86 12.91 41.76
N THR A 349 -8.53 13.93 40.95
CA THR A 349 -9.27 15.21 40.97
C THR A 349 -9.45 15.73 39.54
N THR A 350 -10.68 16.13 39.23
CA THR A 350 -11.09 16.70 37.94
C THR A 350 -10.93 18.22 37.95
N THR A 351 -10.37 18.81 36.89
CA THR A 351 -10.58 20.23 36.58
C THR A 351 -10.93 20.38 35.11
N ALA A 352 -12.15 20.83 34.83
CA ALA A 352 -12.60 21.13 33.48
C ALA A 352 -12.21 22.57 33.12
N THR A 353 -11.53 22.76 32.00
CA THR A 353 -11.41 24.08 31.35
C THR A 353 -11.91 23.96 29.93
N SER A 354 -13.06 24.58 29.67
CA SER A 354 -13.65 24.71 28.35
C SER A 354 -12.95 25.79 27.53
N THR A 355 -12.39 25.43 26.37
CA THR A 355 -12.01 26.40 25.34
C THR A 355 -12.59 26.01 23.99
N THR A 356 -13.36 26.94 23.44
CA THR A 356 -14.12 26.80 22.19
C THR A 356 -13.21 27.01 20.98
N THR A 357 -13.11 26.04 20.07
CA THR A 357 -12.45 26.27 18.77
C THR A 357 -13.29 25.69 17.62
N LYS A 358 -13.29 26.39 16.48
CA LYS A 358 -14.33 26.30 15.45
C LYS A 358 -14.31 24.97 14.69
N LYS A 359 -15.49 24.34 14.62
CA LYS A 359 -15.77 23.10 13.91
C LYS A 359 -15.78 23.34 12.39
N ASN A 360 -14.66 23.10 11.71
CA ASN A 360 -14.59 23.22 10.26
C ASN A 360 -15.22 21.98 9.59
N LYS A 361 -16.53 22.07 9.30
CA LYS A 361 -17.32 21.02 8.67
C LYS A 361 -16.92 20.88 7.20
N ARG A 362 -15.99 19.98 6.88
CA ARG A 362 -15.89 19.40 5.52
C ARG A 362 -16.81 18.19 5.44
N ASN A 363 -17.54 18.10 4.32
CA ASN A 363 -18.58 17.11 4.15
C ASN A 363 -17.99 15.69 4.11
N ARG A 364 -18.61 14.79 4.86
CA ARG A 364 -18.36 13.36 4.82
C ARG A 364 -19.45 12.80 3.90
N GLU A 365 -19.09 12.33 2.71
CA GLU A 365 -20.04 11.56 1.90
C GLU A 365 -20.29 10.22 2.60
N GLU A 366 -21.57 9.90 2.77
CA GLU A 366 -22.03 8.63 3.31
C GLU A 366 -22.03 7.62 2.15
N ASP A 367 -20.95 6.84 2.03
CA ASP A 367 -20.97 5.59 1.27
C ASP A 367 -21.79 4.55 2.05
N ASP A 368 -23.10 4.70 1.94
CA ASP A 368 -24.11 3.73 2.35
C ASP A 368 -24.09 2.54 1.40
N ASP A 369 -24.16 1.36 2.01
CA ASP A 369 -24.44 0.13 1.29
C ASP A 369 -25.95 0.00 1.11
N SER A 370 -26.39 -0.48 -0.06
CA SER A 370 -27.78 -0.50 -0.58
C SER A 370 -28.41 0.85 -1.02
N GLY A 371 -28.60 0.98 -2.35
CA GLY A 371 -29.29 2.09 -3.04
C GLY A 371 -29.73 1.66 -4.45
N PRO A 372 -30.77 2.28 -5.06
CA PRO A 372 -31.64 1.59 -6.02
C PRO A 372 -31.12 1.44 -7.45
N ARG A 373 -31.61 0.39 -8.14
CA ARG A 373 -31.37 0.08 -9.56
C ARG A 373 -32.01 1.16 -10.46
N VAL A 374 -31.21 2.15 -10.87
CA VAL A 374 -31.57 3.08 -11.95
C VAL A 374 -31.45 2.36 -13.30
N LYS A 375 -32.51 2.39 -14.11
CA LYS A 375 -32.45 1.98 -15.52
C LYS A 375 -31.72 3.06 -16.32
N VAL A 376 -30.65 2.68 -17.01
CA VAL A 376 -30.09 3.49 -18.11
C VAL A 376 -30.81 3.07 -19.39
N ASP A 377 -31.16 4.04 -20.22
CA ASP A 377 -31.84 3.81 -21.51
C ASP A 377 -30.82 3.33 -22.56
N ASP A 378 -31.04 2.13 -23.11
CA ASP A 378 -30.09 1.40 -23.97
C ASP A 378 -30.00 1.93 -25.41
N THR A 379 -30.85 2.90 -25.76
CA THR A 379 -31.01 3.40 -27.13
C THR A 379 -29.81 4.19 -27.67
N THR A 380 -29.01 4.85 -26.81
CA THR A 380 -27.92 5.73 -27.27
C THR A 380 -26.65 4.96 -27.67
N VAL A 381 -26.36 3.81 -27.03
CA VAL A 381 -25.15 3.02 -27.30
C VAL A 381 -25.31 2.19 -28.58
N SER A 382 -26.51 1.64 -28.82
CA SER A 382 -26.83 0.84 -30.02
C SER A 382 -26.59 1.63 -31.32
N ASN A 383 -27.02 2.88 -31.37
CA ASN A 383 -26.89 3.75 -32.55
C ASN A 383 -25.43 4.09 -32.92
N PHE A 384 -24.50 4.06 -31.96
CA PHE A 384 -23.08 4.28 -32.24
C PHE A 384 -22.43 3.03 -32.87
N PHE A 385 -22.77 1.84 -32.38
CA PHE A 385 -22.27 0.58 -32.93
C PHE A 385 -22.80 0.30 -34.35
N LEU A 386 -24.07 0.60 -34.64
CA LEU A 386 -24.64 0.44 -35.97
C LEU A 386 -23.95 1.34 -37.01
N LYS A 387 -23.65 2.60 -36.67
CA LYS A 387 -22.91 3.50 -37.57
C LYS A 387 -21.45 3.07 -37.79
N LEU A 388 -20.78 2.57 -36.76
CA LEU A 388 -19.40 2.07 -36.88
C LEU A 388 -19.33 0.79 -37.73
N LEU A 389 -20.34 -0.08 -37.65
CA LEU A 389 -20.41 -1.31 -38.43
C LEU A 389 -20.71 -1.05 -39.93
N GLY A 390 -21.55 -0.06 -40.25
CA GLY A 390 -21.79 0.37 -41.64
C GLY A 390 -20.52 0.89 -42.32
N LEU A 391 -19.75 1.72 -41.62
CA LEU A 391 -18.44 2.24 -42.06
C LEU A 391 -17.38 1.15 -42.29
N LEU A 392 -17.47 0.02 -41.58
CA LEU A 392 -16.56 -1.12 -41.74
C LEU A 392 -16.98 -2.09 -42.86
N LEU A 393 -18.21 -2.01 -43.36
CA LEU A 393 -18.77 -2.93 -44.37
C LEU A 393 -19.09 -2.28 -45.71
N GLY A 394 -18.98 -0.94 -45.82
CA GLY A 394 -19.21 -0.22 -47.08
C GLY A 394 -20.67 -0.26 -47.55
N ILE A 395 -21.62 -0.30 -46.61
CA ILE A 395 -23.06 -0.30 -46.88
C ILE A 395 -23.64 1.05 -46.46
N ASP A 396 -24.03 1.87 -47.44
CA ASP A 396 -24.84 3.06 -47.19
C ASP A 396 -26.27 2.63 -46.83
N ILE A 397 -26.68 2.89 -45.58
CA ILE A 397 -28.07 2.75 -45.15
C ILE A 397 -28.76 4.09 -45.40
N LEU A 398 -29.65 4.13 -46.40
CA LEU A 398 -30.45 5.29 -46.76
C LEU A 398 -31.51 5.60 -45.68
N ASP A 399 -31.81 6.87 -45.43
CA ASP A 399 -32.55 7.38 -44.25
C ASP A 399 -34.08 7.07 -44.18
N ASP A 400 -34.63 6.21 -45.04
CA ASP A 400 -36.09 6.08 -45.27
C ASP A 400 -36.83 5.04 -44.38
N VAL A 401 -36.43 4.83 -43.11
CA VAL A 401 -37.14 3.90 -42.18
C VAL A 401 -37.40 4.51 -40.78
N LEU A 402 -37.41 5.84 -40.65
CA LEU A 402 -37.61 6.51 -39.34
C LEU A 402 -38.85 7.43 -39.22
N ASP A 403 -39.76 7.42 -40.19
CA ASP A 403 -41.10 8.02 -40.05
C ASP A 403 -42.16 6.95 -39.78
N GLY A 404 -42.27 6.53 -38.51
CA GLY A 404 -43.21 5.45 -38.16
C GLY A 404 -43.19 4.93 -36.73
N ILE A 405 -43.20 5.81 -35.72
CA ILE A 405 -43.85 5.66 -34.39
C ILE A 405 -43.61 6.98 -33.64
N GLN A 406 -44.55 7.91 -33.76
CA GLN A 406 -44.56 9.16 -32.97
C GLN A 406 -45.98 9.54 -32.60
N SER A 407 -46.56 8.83 -31.63
CA SER A 407 -47.69 9.26 -30.81
C SER A 407 -47.97 8.23 -29.73
N ILE A 408 -47.91 8.64 -28.46
CA ILE A 408 -48.84 8.36 -27.35
C ILE A 408 -48.21 8.94 -26.08
N ASP A 409 -48.77 10.06 -25.63
CA ASP A 409 -48.51 10.71 -24.34
C ASP A 409 -49.63 10.29 -23.37
N PRO A 410 -49.36 9.94 -22.10
CA PRO A 410 -50.39 9.90 -21.07
C PRO A 410 -50.10 10.92 -19.95
N LYS A 411 -50.77 12.08 -20.03
CA LYS A 411 -50.73 13.11 -18.99
C LYS A 411 -51.83 12.87 -17.94
N VAL A 412 -51.48 12.94 -16.67
CA VAL A 412 -52.39 12.80 -15.52
C VAL A 412 -53.37 13.98 -15.41
N PRO A 413 -54.62 13.73 -15.00
CA PRO A 413 -55.32 14.63 -14.08
C PRO A 413 -56.00 13.90 -12.90
N SER A 414 -56.13 14.60 -11.78
CA SER A 414 -56.80 14.14 -10.55
C SER A 414 -58.28 14.53 -10.49
N ALA A 415 -59.13 13.66 -9.94
CA ALA A 415 -60.41 14.07 -9.34
C ALA A 415 -60.86 13.06 -8.24
N SER A 416 -61.60 13.58 -7.25
CA SER A 416 -62.05 12.88 -6.04
C SER A 416 -63.50 12.39 -6.12
N SER A 417 -63.85 11.28 -5.47
CA SER A 417 -64.93 11.21 -4.44
C SER A 417 -65.29 9.77 -3.97
N THR A 418 -65.45 9.64 -2.64
CA THR A 418 -66.36 8.76 -1.83
C THR A 418 -67.24 7.71 -2.57
N THR A 419 -67.43 6.45 -2.12
CA THR A 419 -68.06 6.03 -0.83
C THR A 419 -68.13 4.48 -0.70
N SER A 420 -68.26 3.98 0.55
CA SER A 420 -68.93 2.73 1.01
C SER A 420 -68.35 1.31 0.80
N ILE A 421 -68.35 0.58 1.92
CA ILE A 421 -68.08 -0.86 2.13
C ILE A 421 -69.41 -1.65 1.98
N PRO A 422 -69.41 -2.97 1.71
CA PRO A 422 -69.83 -3.90 2.77
C PRO A 422 -69.00 -5.20 2.87
N THR A 423 -69.15 -5.87 4.02
CA THR A 423 -68.36 -6.99 4.54
C THR A 423 -69.00 -8.37 4.29
N ALA A 424 -68.18 -9.43 4.10
CA ALA A 424 -68.52 -10.84 4.35
C ALA A 424 -67.21 -11.62 4.65
N ILE A 425 -66.93 -12.10 5.87
CA ILE A 425 -67.41 -13.34 6.53
C ILE A 425 -67.06 -14.62 5.76
N ASN A 426 -66.12 -15.44 6.25
CA ASN A 426 -66.31 -16.86 6.71
C ASN A 426 -64.99 -17.43 7.36
N PRO A 427 -64.88 -18.68 7.86
CA PRO A 427 -65.03 -18.99 9.29
C PRO A 427 -63.81 -19.67 10.00
N GLN A 428 -64.01 -19.99 11.28
CA GLN A 428 -63.10 -20.73 12.19
C GLN A 428 -62.82 -22.21 11.83
N PRO A 429 -61.79 -22.84 12.43
CA PRO A 429 -61.39 -24.23 12.16
C PRO A 429 -62.08 -25.26 13.08
N THR A 430 -62.18 -26.51 12.61
CA THR A 430 -62.62 -27.68 13.38
C THR A 430 -61.46 -28.43 14.02
N THR A 431 -61.60 -28.73 15.31
CA THR A 431 -60.80 -29.72 16.05
C THR A 431 -61.50 -31.08 16.12
N THR A 432 -60.71 -32.15 16.23
CA THR A 432 -61.08 -33.45 16.80
C THR A 432 -59.98 -33.89 17.75
#